data_AF-A0A848H1N1-F1
#
_entry.id   AF-A0A848H1N1-F1
#
_cell.length_a   1.000
_cell.length_b   1.000
_cell.length_c   1.000
_cell.angle_alpha   90.00
_cell.angle_beta   90.00
_cell.angle_gamma   90.00
#
_symmetry.space_group_name_H-M   'P 1'
#
loop_
_entity.id
_entity.type
_entity.pdbx_description
1 polymer ?
#
loop_
_entity_poly.entity_id
_entity_poly.type
_entity_poly.pdbx_seq_one_letter_code
_entity_poly.pdbx_strand_id
1 'polypeptide(L)'
;MNELLGHPEELQRAYAVATPAARLRVIRQRLASAHGEMGSTRLVTVVSAVEALARSLVVHAPGRPASTAEMRHRQFRHTGPVELVEEVLRLRGAKPPQQHFDADTWKLFEAATCYRDLIVHECTFVGQDRHPHLIAAADAVLHGLVELAGLEARPKAVA
;
A
#
# COMPACT_ATOMS: atom_id res chain seq x y z
N MET A 1 22.61 4.97 24.59
CA MET A 1 22.26 4.43 23.26
C MET A 1 21.32 5.44 22.61
N ASN A 2 21.63 5.95 21.42
CA ASN A 2 20.80 6.97 20.79
C ASN A 2 19.44 6.34 20.42
N GLU A 3 18.35 6.78 21.05
CA GLU A 3 16.99 6.23 20.88
C GLU A 3 16.55 6.21 19.42
N LEU A 4 17.06 7.15 18.61
CA LEU A 4 16.81 7.23 17.18
C LEU A 4 17.33 6.01 16.38
N LEU A 5 18.30 5.27 16.90
CA LEU A 5 18.88 4.11 16.21
C LEU A 5 18.04 2.84 16.37
N GLY A 6 17.26 2.70 17.45
CA GLY A 6 16.35 1.57 17.68
C GLY A 6 14.94 1.78 17.09
N HIS A 7 14.54 3.05 16.95
CA HIS A 7 13.20 3.44 16.51
C HIS A 7 12.75 2.86 15.15
N PRO A 8 13.60 2.69 14.11
CA PRO A 8 13.17 2.06 12.86
C PRO A 8 12.72 0.60 13.04
N GLU A 9 13.40 -0.17 13.88
CA GLU A 9 13.04 -1.57 14.15
C GLU A 9 11.75 -1.68 14.97
N GLU A 10 11.56 -0.74 15.91
CA GLU A 10 10.33 -0.63 16.70
C GLU A 10 9.14 -0.26 15.82
N LEU A 11 9.29 0.74 14.94
CA LEU A 11 8.28 1.10 13.94
C LEU A 11 7.92 -0.09 13.04
N GLN A 12 8.94 -0.82 12.56
CA GLN A 12 8.71 -1.99 11.73
C GLN A 12 7.92 -3.08 12.47
N ARG A 13 8.28 -3.37 13.73
CA ARG A 13 7.54 -4.33 14.56
C ARG A 13 6.11 -3.87 14.81
N ALA A 14 5.91 -2.60 15.15
CA ALA A 14 4.58 -2.03 15.37
C ALA A 14 3.68 -2.18 14.13
N TYR A 15 4.22 -1.96 12.93
CA TYR A 15 3.45 -2.13 11.69
C TYR A 15 3.28 -3.58 11.26
N ALA A 16 4.19 -4.49 11.62
CA ALA A 16 4.03 -5.92 11.36
C ALA A 16 2.82 -6.50 12.11
N VAL A 17 2.64 -6.13 13.38
CA VAL A 17 1.55 -6.64 14.22
C VAL A 17 0.23 -5.88 14.05
N ALA A 18 0.26 -4.68 13.46
CA ALA A 18 -0.94 -3.89 13.21
C ALA A 18 -1.87 -4.59 12.20
N THR A 19 -3.16 -4.66 12.56
CA THR A 19 -4.19 -5.22 11.66
C THR A 19 -4.34 -4.37 10.40
N PRO A 20 -4.85 -4.95 9.29
CA PRO A 20 -5.10 -4.18 8.06
C PRO A 20 -6.00 -2.95 8.27
N ALA A 21 -7.02 -3.05 9.12
CA ALA A 21 -7.88 -1.91 9.46
C ALA A 21 -7.12 -0.79 10.20
N ALA A 22 -6.28 -1.16 11.17
CA ALA A 22 -5.44 -0.19 11.88
C ALA A 22 -4.42 0.47 10.93
N ARG A 23 -3.84 -0.32 10.01
CA ARG A 23 -2.92 0.17 8.98
C ARG A 23 -3.60 1.14 8.02
N LEU A 24 -4.81 0.81 7.55
CA LEU A 24 -5.61 1.66 6.67
C LEU A 24 -5.94 3.01 7.31
N ARG A 25 -6.22 3.04 8.62
CA ARG A 25 -6.45 4.31 9.34
C ARG A 25 -5.24 5.24 9.27
N VAL A 26 -4.02 4.72 9.49
CA VAL A 26 -2.77 5.50 9.37
C VAL A 26 -2.54 5.95 7.93
N ILE A 27 -2.79 5.06 6.96
CA ILE A 27 -2.72 5.40 5.54
C ILE A 27 -3.64 6.57 5.19
N ARG A 28 -4.92 6.51 5.61
CA ARG A 28 -5.90 7.58 5.36
C ARG A 28 -5.46 8.91 5.98
N GLN A 29 -4.93 8.89 7.19
CA GLN A 29 -4.37 10.10 7.83
C GLN A 29 -3.23 10.70 7.00
N ARG A 30 -2.29 9.88 6.53
CA ARG A 30 -1.17 10.33 5.70
C ARG A 30 -1.62 10.88 4.35
N LEU A 31 -2.56 10.21 3.69
CA LEU A 31 -3.12 10.66 2.42
C LEU A 31 -3.89 11.98 2.55
N ALA A 32 -4.58 12.20 3.69
CA ALA A 32 -5.25 13.45 3.96
C ALA A 32 -4.26 14.60 4.17
N SER A 33 -3.17 14.37 4.92
CA SER A 33 -2.12 15.38 5.09
C SER A 33 -1.40 15.72 3.77
N ALA A 34 -1.19 14.72 2.91
CA ALA A 34 -0.59 14.89 1.59
C ALA A 34 -1.58 15.39 0.52
N HIS A 35 -2.80 15.80 0.88
CA HIS A 35 -3.80 16.24 -0.11
C HIS A 35 -3.40 17.58 -0.78
N GLY A 36 -2.70 18.46 -0.07
CA GLY A 36 -2.17 19.71 -0.61
C GLY A 36 -0.85 19.55 -1.38
N GLU A 37 -0.25 18.37 -1.35
CA GLU A 37 0.99 18.08 -2.06
C GLU A 37 0.66 17.66 -3.51
N MET A 38 1.28 18.33 -4.49
CA MET A 38 1.17 17.96 -5.89
C MET A 38 2.49 17.33 -6.39
N GLY A 39 2.39 16.50 -7.43
CA GLY A 39 3.55 15.96 -8.13
C GLY A 39 4.20 14.75 -7.44
N SER A 40 5.53 14.70 -7.44
CA SER A 40 6.31 13.53 -7.03
C SER A 40 6.01 13.04 -5.62
N THR A 41 5.86 13.95 -4.65
CA THR A 41 5.59 13.58 -3.24
C THR A 41 4.25 12.86 -3.09
N ARG A 42 3.22 13.33 -3.80
CA ARG A 42 1.91 12.69 -3.81
C ARG A 42 1.98 11.31 -4.45
N LEU A 43 2.65 11.19 -5.59
CA LEU A 43 2.84 9.91 -6.28
C LEU A 43 3.53 8.90 -5.36
N VAL A 44 4.66 9.28 -4.76
CA VAL A 44 5.40 8.42 -3.81
C VAL A 44 4.49 7.99 -2.66
N THR A 45 3.74 8.94 -2.08
CA THR A 45 2.87 8.68 -0.93
C THR A 45 1.75 7.69 -1.25
N VAL A 46 1.07 7.84 -2.40
CA VAL A 46 -0.04 6.95 -2.79
C VAL A 46 0.46 5.55 -3.12
N VAL A 47 1.57 5.42 -3.86
CA VAL A 47 2.14 4.10 -4.17
C VAL A 47 2.64 3.41 -2.89
N SER A 48 3.29 4.14 -1.98
CA SER A 48 3.67 3.63 -0.66
C SER A 48 2.47 3.23 0.19
N ALA A 49 1.31 3.89 0.04
CA ALA A 49 0.07 3.50 0.71
C ALA A 49 -0.46 2.15 0.19
N VAL A 50 -0.45 1.94 -1.13
CA VAL A 50 -0.81 0.64 -1.74
C VAL A 50 0.09 -0.45 -1.20
N GLU A 51 1.41 -0.26 -1.26
CA GLU A 51 2.40 -1.23 -0.78
C GLU A 51 2.20 -1.55 0.71
N ALA A 52 1.99 -0.52 1.53
CA ALA A 52 1.77 -0.64 2.96
C ALA A 52 0.50 -1.44 3.30
N LEU A 53 -0.60 -1.22 2.57
CA LEU A 53 -1.84 -1.96 2.77
C LEU A 53 -1.71 -3.39 2.26
N ALA A 54 -1.20 -3.58 1.05
CA ALA A 54 -1.03 -4.90 0.44
C ALA A 54 -0.13 -5.79 1.31
N ARG A 55 1.00 -5.27 1.81
CA ARG A 55 1.85 -5.99 2.78
C ARG A 55 1.09 -6.41 4.02
N SER A 56 0.30 -5.52 4.61
CA SER A 56 -0.51 -5.85 5.79
C SER A 56 -1.54 -6.93 5.49
N LEU A 57 -2.21 -6.87 4.34
CA LEU A 57 -3.19 -7.87 3.90
C LEU A 57 -2.54 -9.25 3.69
N VAL A 58 -1.35 -9.32 3.11
CA VAL A 58 -0.60 -10.58 2.97
C VAL A 58 -0.20 -11.12 4.35
N VAL A 59 0.39 -10.30 5.21
CA VAL A 59 0.84 -10.72 6.55
C VAL A 59 -0.31 -11.31 7.38
N HIS A 60 -1.50 -10.70 7.29
CA HIS A 60 -2.70 -11.06 8.04
C HIS A 60 -3.75 -11.82 7.22
N ALA A 61 -3.34 -12.52 6.16
CA ALA A 61 -4.28 -13.29 5.34
C ALA A 61 -4.99 -14.39 6.16
N PRO A 62 -6.23 -14.79 5.79
CA PRO A 62 -6.98 -15.80 6.55
C PRO A 62 -6.23 -17.13 6.74
N GLY A 63 -6.45 -17.78 7.88
CA GLY A 63 -5.77 -19.05 8.23
C GLY A 63 -4.34 -18.87 8.77
N ARG A 64 -3.86 -17.64 8.92
CA ARG A 64 -2.53 -17.33 9.44
C ARG A 64 -2.59 -16.90 10.92
N PRO A 65 -1.86 -17.56 11.82
CA PRO A 65 -1.80 -17.14 13.23
C PRO A 65 -1.20 -15.74 13.38
N ALA A 66 -1.76 -14.92 14.28
CA ALA A 66 -1.24 -13.58 14.57
C ALA A 66 0.21 -13.61 15.12
N SER A 67 0.59 -14.67 15.85
CA SER A 67 1.94 -14.88 16.40
C SER A 67 3.05 -14.96 15.35
N THR A 68 2.71 -15.12 14.07
CA THR A 68 3.66 -15.25 12.97
C THR A 68 3.71 -13.98 12.10
N ALA A 69 3.01 -12.92 12.48
CA ALA A 69 2.93 -11.67 11.72
C ALA A 69 4.30 -11.01 11.53
N GLU A 70 5.14 -10.93 12.58
CA GLU A 70 6.49 -10.36 12.47
C GLU A 70 7.37 -11.14 11.49
N MET A 71 7.37 -12.47 11.57
CA MET A 71 8.14 -13.33 10.68
C MET A 71 7.70 -13.14 9.22
N ARG A 72 6.39 -13.13 8.95
CA ARG A 72 5.88 -12.87 7.60
C ARG A 72 6.19 -11.46 7.12
N HIS A 73 6.06 -10.46 7.99
CA HIS A 73 6.41 -9.10 7.63
C HIS A 73 7.89 -9.01 7.20
N ARG A 74 8.81 -9.70 7.89
CA ARG A 74 10.21 -9.79 7.46
C ARG A 74 10.37 -10.48 6.11
N GLN A 75 9.61 -11.53 5.82
CA GLN A 75 9.63 -12.22 4.51
C GLN A 75 9.19 -11.30 3.37
N PHE A 76 8.14 -10.50 3.57
CA PHE A 76 7.56 -9.61 2.56
C PHE A 76 8.12 -8.18 2.59
N ARG A 77 9.16 -7.90 3.39
CA ARG A 77 9.65 -6.54 3.61
C ARG A 77 10.31 -5.92 2.37
N HIS A 78 10.87 -6.77 1.52
CA HIS A 78 11.55 -6.37 0.28
C HIS A 78 10.70 -6.66 -0.97
N THR A 79 9.48 -7.15 -0.79
CA THR A 79 8.53 -7.36 -1.88
C THR A 79 7.96 -6.02 -2.30
N GLY A 80 8.01 -5.75 -3.61
CA GLY A 80 7.46 -4.55 -4.21
C GLY A 80 5.92 -4.52 -4.22
N PRO A 81 5.31 -3.37 -4.48
CA PRO A 81 3.86 -3.24 -4.47
C PRO A 81 3.16 -4.06 -5.54
N VAL A 82 3.75 -4.25 -6.72
CA VAL A 82 3.14 -5.04 -7.80
C VAL A 82 2.96 -6.48 -7.32
N GLU A 83 4.03 -7.11 -6.86
CA GLU A 83 4.02 -8.49 -6.40
C GLU A 83 3.17 -8.66 -5.13
N LEU A 84 3.15 -7.66 -4.25
CA LEU A 84 2.28 -7.67 -3.08
C LEU A 84 0.80 -7.64 -3.45
N VAL A 85 0.40 -6.81 -4.42
CA VAL A 85 -1.00 -6.74 -4.89
C VAL A 85 -1.40 -8.06 -5.54
N GLU A 86 -0.56 -8.62 -6.40
CA GLU A 86 -0.77 -9.94 -7.01
C GLU A 86 -0.96 -11.03 -5.95
N GLU A 87 -0.11 -11.06 -4.93
CA GLU A 87 -0.20 -12.01 -3.83
C GLU A 87 -1.50 -11.84 -3.03
N VAL A 88 -1.96 -10.60 -2.81
CA VAL A 88 -3.26 -10.34 -2.18
C VAL A 88 -4.40 -10.92 -3.03
N LEU A 89 -4.43 -10.64 -4.34
CA LEU A 89 -5.48 -11.17 -5.22
C LEU A 89 -5.50 -12.70 -5.21
N ARG A 90 -4.32 -13.32 -5.30
CA ARG A 90 -4.15 -14.78 -5.26
C ARG A 90 -4.66 -15.37 -3.95
N LEU A 91 -4.28 -14.80 -2.79
CA LEU A 91 -4.73 -15.25 -1.47
C LEU A 91 -6.23 -15.08 -1.25
N ARG A 92 -6.87 -14.17 -1.97
CA ARG A 92 -8.31 -13.91 -1.90
C ARG A 92 -9.12 -14.65 -2.97
N GLY A 93 -8.47 -15.42 -3.85
CA GLY A 93 -9.13 -16.10 -4.96
C GLY A 93 -9.76 -15.15 -5.99
N ALA A 94 -9.25 -13.92 -6.09
CA ALA A 94 -9.69 -12.92 -7.05
C ALA A 94 -9.10 -13.19 -8.45
N LYS A 95 -9.63 -12.49 -9.46
CA LYS A 95 -9.08 -12.52 -10.82
C LYS A 95 -7.66 -11.93 -10.85
N PRO A 96 -6.85 -12.24 -11.88
CA PRO A 96 -5.56 -11.58 -12.09
C PRO A 96 -5.69 -10.04 -12.16
N PRO A 97 -4.62 -9.28 -11.85
CA PRO A 97 -4.70 -7.83 -11.72
C PRO A 97 -5.30 -7.10 -12.92
N GLN A 98 -4.91 -7.49 -14.14
CA GLN A 98 -5.36 -6.86 -15.40
C GLN A 98 -6.87 -7.06 -15.65
N GLN A 99 -7.48 -8.05 -14.99
CA GLN A 99 -8.92 -8.30 -15.06
C GLN A 99 -9.67 -7.75 -13.85
N HIS A 100 -9.01 -7.67 -12.68
CA HIS A 100 -9.61 -7.17 -11.46
C HIS A 100 -9.68 -5.63 -11.45
N PHE A 101 -8.58 -4.98 -11.84
CA PHE A 101 -8.45 -3.52 -11.83
C PHE A 101 -8.64 -2.88 -13.21
N ASP A 102 -9.00 -3.64 -14.24
CA ASP A 102 -8.82 -3.27 -15.66
C ASP A 102 -7.34 -3.20 -16.11
N ALA A 103 -7.11 -3.43 -17.40
CA ALA A 103 -5.76 -3.63 -17.93
C ALA A 103 -4.95 -2.33 -18.03
N ASP A 104 -5.61 -1.19 -18.23
CA ASP A 104 -4.94 0.09 -18.43
C ASP A 104 -4.59 0.72 -17.07
N THR A 105 -5.50 0.66 -16.10
CA THR A 105 -5.24 1.02 -14.71
C THR A 105 -4.10 0.19 -14.14
N TRP A 106 -4.07 -1.12 -14.40
CA TRP A 106 -2.98 -1.97 -13.93
C TRP A 106 -1.62 -1.58 -14.52
N LYS A 107 -1.54 -1.37 -15.85
CA LYS A 107 -0.29 -0.92 -16.50
C LYS A 107 0.17 0.45 -16.00
N LEU A 108 -0.76 1.38 -15.77
CA LEU A 108 -0.44 2.69 -15.19
C LEU A 108 0.04 2.57 -13.75
N PHE A 109 -0.50 1.63 -12.98
CA PHE A 109 -0.01 1.34 -11.64
C PHE A 109 1.40 0.74 -11.68
N GLU A 110 1.68 -0.23 -12.55
CA GLU A 110 3.04 -0.76 -12.76
C GLU A 110 4.02 0.38 -13.08
N ALA A 111 3.67 1.27 -14.00
CA ALA A 111 4.46 2.45 -14.32
C ALA A 111 4.63 3.40 -13.12
N ALA A 112 3.57 3.60 -12.32
CA ALA A 112 3.63 4.43 -11.11
C ALA A 112 4.63 3.87 -10.09
N THR A 113 4.74 2.55 -9.98
CA THR A 113 5.74 1.91 -9.10
C THR A 113 7.17 2.19 -9.56
N CYS A 114 7.44 2.05 -10.87
CA CYS A 114 8.74 2.39 -11.46
C CYS A 114 9.10 3.87 -11.26
N TYR A 115 8.13 4.77 -11.47
CA TYR A 115 8.36 6.21 -11.26
C TYR A 115 8.66 6.55 -9.81
N ARG A 116 7.96 5.93 -8.85
CA ARG A 116 8.23 6.10 -7.42
C ARG A 116 9.65 5.66 -7.08
N ASP A 117 10.13 4.56 -7.66
CA ASP A 117 11.49 4.07 -7.43
C ASP A 117 12.54 5.01 -8.05
N LEU A 118 12.32 5.51 -9.27
CA LEU A 118 13.18 6.52 -9.88
C LEU A 118 13.26 7.81 -9.04
N ILE A 119 12.11 8.33 -8.58
CA ILE A 119 12.07 9.52 -7.72
C ILE A 119 12.90 9.31 -6.46
N VAL A 120 12.76 8.15 -5.81
CA VAL A 120 13.41 7.85 -4.53
C VAL A 120 14.89 7.56 -4.68
N HIS A 121 15.28 6.76 -5.69
CA HIS A 121 16.66 6.25 -5.82
C HIS A 121 17.54 7.13 -6.70
N GLU A 122 16.98 7.76 -7.72
CA GLU A 122 17.72 8.62 -8.65
C GLU A 122 17.53 10.12 -8.34
N CYS A 123 16.78 10.45 -7.29
CA CYS A 123 16.50 11.83 -6.88
C CYS A 123 15.98 12.69 -8.05
N THR A 124 15.07 12.11 -8.85
CA THR A 124 14.59 12.71 -10.09
C THR A 124 13.18 13.28 -10.00
N PHE A 125 12.80 14.07 -11.00
CA PHE A 125 11.47 14.65 -11.15
C PHE A 125 10.75 14.05 -12.35
N VAL A 126 9.46 13.76 -12.19
CA VAL A 126 8.59 13.31 -13.28
C VAL A 126 7.84 14.52 -13.83
N GLY A 127 7.73 14.63 -15.16
CA GLY A 127 6.97 15.71 -15.81
C GLY A 127 5.57 15.89 -15.20
N GLN A 128 5.14 17.14 -15.04
CA GLN A 128 3.89 17.49 -14.34
C GLN A 128 2.64 16.88 -14.99
N ASP A 129 2.69 16.65 -16.30
CA ASP A 129 1.65 16.07 -17.14
C ASP A 129 1.35 14.59 -16.82
N ARG A 130 2.32 13.86 -16.27
CA ARG A 130 2.20 12.41 -16.02
C ARG A 130 1.59 12.09 -14.66
N HIS A 131 1.80 12.94 -13.67
CA HIS A 131 1.39 12.69 -12.29
C HIS A 131 -0.10 12.36 -12.11
N PRO A 132 -1.05 13.08 -12.75
CA PRO A 132 -2.48 12.83 -12.52
C PRO A 132 -2.88 11.39 -12.85
N HIS A 133 -2.38 10.84 -13.96
CA HIS A 133 -2.72 9.49 -14.41
C HIS A 133 -2.10 8.41 -13.51
N LEU A 134 -0.84 8.59 -13.10
CA LEU A 134 -0.14 7.65 -12.22
C LEU A 134 -0.75 7.62 -10.81
N ILE A 135 -1.09 8.80 -10.28
CA ILE A 135 -1.74 8.94 -8.97
C ILE A 135 -3.13 8.30 -9.02
N ALA A 136 -3.94 8.59 -10.05
CA ALA A 136 -5.27 8.03 -10.20
C ALA A 136 -5.26 6.50 -10.27
N ALA A 137 -4.33 5.90 -11.02
CA ALA A 137 -4.19 4.45 -11.09
C ALA A 137 -3.80 3.84 -9.73
N ALA A 138 -2.86 4.45 -9.01
CA ALA A 138 -2.48 3.98 -7.69
C ALA A 138 -3.61 4.14 -6.64
N ASP A 139 -4.38 5.22 -6.71
CA ASP A 139 -5.56 5.42 -5.86
C ASP A 139 -6.67 4.39 -6.18
N ALA A 140 -6.88 4.05 -7.45
CA ALA A 140 -7.83 3.02 -7.87
C ALA A 140 -7.44 1.63 -7.34
N VAL A 141 -6.15 1.28 -7.44
CA VAL A 141 -5.63 0.02 -6.86
C VAL A 141 -5.79 0.03 -5.34
N LEU A 142 -5.50 1.14 -4.66
CA LEU A 142 -5.70 1.26 -3.22
C LEU A 142 -7.16 1.03 -2.83
N HIS A 143 -8.11 1.63 -3.54
CA HIS A 143 -9.53 1.45 -3.30
C HIS A 143 -9.97 0.01 -3.51
N GLY A 144 -9.58 -0.61 -4.63
CA GLY A 144 -9.94 -2.02 -4.88
C GLY A 144 -9.36 -2.98 -3.84
N LEU A 145 -8.17 -2.70 -3.28
CA LEU A 145 -7.65 -3.48 -2.13
C LEU A 145 -8.51 -3.30 -0.86
N VAL A 146 -8.98 -2.08 -0.59
CA VAL A 146 -9.86 -1.78 0.55
C VAL A 146 -11.20 -2.51 0.40
N GLU A 147 -11.80 -2.47 -0.79
CA GLU A 147 -13.04 -3.18 -1.13
C GLU A 147 -12.87 -4.69 -1.03
N LEU A 148 -11.85 -5.26 -1.68
CA LEU A 148 -11.56 -6.69 -1.66
C LEU A 148 -11.32 -7.23 -0.25
N ALA A 149 -10.74 -6.42 0.63
CA ALA A 149 -10.50 -6.76 2.02
C ALA A 149 -11.71 -6.53 2.94
N GLY A 150 -12.81 -5.94 2.44
CA GLY A 150 -13.98 -5.58 3.23
C GLY A 150 -13.67 -4.53 4.31
N LEU A 151 -12.75 -3.60 4.03
CA LEU A 151 -12.29 -2.58 4.98
C LEU A 151 -13.03 -1.24 4.84
N GLU A 152 -14.07 -1.18 4.02
CA GLU A 152 -14.96 -0.04 3.95
C GLU A 152 -15.69 0.16 5.28
N ALA A 153 -15.68 1.38 5.79
CA ALA A 153 -16.35 1.67 7.05
C ALA A 153 -17.87 1.63 6.83
N ARG A 154 -18.55 0.61 7.35
CA ARG A 154 -19.92 0.85 7.82
C ARG A 154 -19.81 1.65 9.11
N PRO A 155 -20.33 2.88 9.22
CA PRO A 155 -20.70 3.37 10.53
C PRO A 155 -21.72 2.37 11.10
N LYS A 156 -21.42 1.76 12.25
CA LYS A 156 -22.46 1.08 13.02
C LYS A 156 -23.52 2.13 13.32
N ALA A 157 -24.70 1.99 12.73
CA ALA A 157 -25.87 2.70 13.21
C ALA A 157 -25.98 2.39 14.70
N VAL A 158 -25.88 3.43 15.53
CA VAL A 158 -26.18 3.33 16.95
C VAL A 158 -27.69 3.08 17.01
N ALA A 159 -28.07 1.93 17.56
CA ALA A 159 -29.44 1.57 17.84
C ALA A 159 -30.03 2.45 18.95
#